data_AF-A0A935Q0L8-F1
#
_entry.id   AF-A0A935Q0L8-F1
#
_cell.length_a   1.000
_cell.length_b   1.000
_cell.length_c   1.000
_cell.angle_alpha   90.00
_cell.angle_beta   90.00
_cell.angle_gamma   90.00
#
_symmetry.space_group_name_H-M   'P 1'
#
loop_
_entity.id
_entity.type
_entity.pdbx_description
1 polymer ?
#
loop_
_entity_poly.entity_id
_entity_poly.type
_entity_poly.pdbx_seq_one_letter_code
_entity_poly.pdbx_strand_id
1 'polypeptide(L)'
;MEFALPAVRNVLTRHFGLVENEQFAMLARLPRRPRRVLFRLAIEETESWFIADLEAVVKAYPKAKQQKLRGIVADDIVGAWEKLADALNIKPSEVTGADKYAWAERISPHLNLKEPHSPSLGKFIAGISREVSRP
;
A
#
# COMPACT_ATOMS: atom_id res chain seq x y z
N MET A 1 5.51 -21.77 19.79
CA MET A 1 6.83 -21.59 19.16
C MET A 1 6.95 -20.14 18.78
N GLU A 2 7.58 -19.37 19.66
CA GLU A 2 7.41 -17.94 19.88
C GLU A 2 8.78 -17.27 19.71
N PHE A 3 9.20 -17.05 18.45
CA PHE A 3 10.53 -16.46 18.17
C PHE A 3 10.56 -15.46 17.01
N ALA A 4 9.42 -15.08 16.42
CA ALA A 4 9.39 -14.14 15.28
C ALA A 4 9.36 -12.65 15.68
N LEU A 5 8.94 -12.32 16.91
CA LEU A 5 8.76 -10.95 17.37
C LEU A 5 10.06 -10.11 17.43
N PRO A 6 11.21 -10.63 17.93
CA PRO A 6 12.42 -9.82 18.03
C PRO A 6 13.07 -9.46 16.69
N ALA A 7 12.98 -10.35 15.69
CA ALA A 7 13.60 -10.14 14.38
C ALA A 7 12.81 -9.13 13.54
N VAL A 8 11.47 -9.25 13.51
CA VAL A 8 10.58 -8.28 12.86
C VAL A 8 10.70 -6.90 13.51
N ARG A 9 10.82 -6.86 14.85
CA ARG A 9 11.08 -5.64 15.64
C ARG A 9 12.35 -4.90 15.18
N ASN A 10 13.48 -5.61 15.05
CA ASN A 10 14.74 -4.97 14.67
C ASN A 10 14.76 -4.43 13.23
N VAL A 11 14.09 -5.11 12.29
CA VAL A 11 14.04 -4.66 10.89
C VAL A 11 13.17 -3.42 10.75
N LEU A 12 11.98 -3.40 11.38
CA LEU A 12 11.04 -2.28 11.26
C LEU A 12 11.57 -1.00 11.94
N THR A 13 12.22 -1.12 13.10
CA THR A 13 12.79 0.04 13.80
C THR A 13 14.03 0.59 13.11
N ARG A 14 14.90 -0.25 12.52
CA ARG A 14 16.15 0.22 11.89
C ARG A 14 15.97 0.78 10.48
N HIS A 15 15.10 0.21 9.65
CA HIS A 15 14.98 0.61 8.24
C HIS A 15 13.96 1.73 7.99
N PHE A 16 12.88 1.79 8.78
CA PHE A 16 11.77 2.71 8.50
C PHE A 16 11.67 3.89 9.49
N GLY A 17 12.62 4.02 10.43
CA GLY A 17 12.60 5.12 11.41
C GLY A 17 11.34 5.14 12.28
N LEU A 18 10.61 4.01 12.34
CA LEU A 18 9.40 3.88 13.14
C LEU A 18 9.80 3.94 14.61
N VAL A 19 9.67 5.14 15.18
CA VAL A 19 9.72 5.38 16.61
C VAL A 19 8.73 4.41 17.26
N GLU A 20 9.17 3.75 18.32
CA GLU A 20 8.47 2.69 19.05
C GLU A 20 6.95 2.58 18.81
N ASN A 21 6.57 1.51 18.11
CA ASN A 21 5.48 0.62 18.53
C ASN A 21 4.06 1.20 18.69
N GLU A 22 3.60 2.22 17.95
CA GLU A 22 2.18 2.60 18.03
C GLU A 22 1.23 1.44 17.69
N GLN A 23 1.56 0.65 16.65
CA GLN A 23 0.76 -0.50 16.22
C GLN A 23 0.78 -1.65 17.25
N PHE A 24 1.93 -1.91 17.87
CA PHE A 24 2.05 -2.94 18.91
C PHE A 24 1.44 -2.48 20.24
N ALA A 25 1.56 -1.20 20.59
CA ALA A 25 0.89 -0.59 21.73
C ALA A 25 -0.63 -0.59 21.54
N MET A 26 -1.12 -0.33 20.33
CA MET A 26 -2.53 -0.45 19.97
C MET A 26 -3.02 -1.88 20.18
N LEU A 27 -2.30 -2.88 19.66
CA LEU A 27 -2.62 -4.30 19.87
C LEU A 27 -2.62 -4.65 21.37
N ALA A 28 -1.68 -4.11 22.14
CA ALA A 28 -1.60 -4.35 23.57
C ALA A 28 -2.81 -3.79 24.35
N ARG A 29 -3.44 -2.71 23.85
CA ARG A 29 -4.61 -2.04 24.43
C ARG A 29 -5.94 -2.66 24.05
N LEU A 30 -5.99 -3.62 23.11
CA LEU A 30 -7.25 -4.25 22.73
C LEU A 30 -7.81 -5.10 23.90
N PRO A 31 -9.11 -4.94 24.26
CA PRO A 31 -9.73 -5.69 25.36
C PRO A 31 -9.78 -7.20 25.09
N ARG A 32 -9.80 -7.59 23.81
CA ARG A 32 -9.58 -8.96 23.36
C ARG A 32 -8.57 -8.94 22.23
N ARG A 33 -7.41 -9.56 22.44
CA ARG A 33 -6.36 -9.62 21.43
C ARG A 33 -6.68 -10.67 20.38
N PRO A 34 -6.61 -10.34 19.08
CA PRO A 34 -6.69 -11.34 18.03
C PRO A 34 -5.54 -12.33 18.17
N ARG A 35 -5.82 -13.61 17.87
CA ARG A 35 -4.82 -14.69 17.94
C ARG A 35 -3.66 -14.49 16.97
N ARG A 36 -3.90 -13.80 15.87
CA ARG A 36 -2.94 -13.54 14.80
C ARG A 36 -3.12 -12.11 14.28
N VAL A 37 -2.02 -11.42 14.02
CA VAL A 37 -2.00 -10.09 13.42
C VAL A 37 -0.93 -10.05 12.34
N LEU A 38 -1.28 -9.55 11.17
CA LEU A 38 -0.36 -9.35 10.06
C LEU A 38 -0.24 -7.86 9.79
N PHE A 39 0.96 -7.31 9.99
CA PHE A 39 1.28 -5.94 9.56
C PHE A 39 1.96 -5.99 8.18
N ARG A 40 1.46 -5.14 7.28
CA ARG A 40 1.97 -4.94 5.93
C ARG A 40 1.79 -3.47 5.59
N LEU A 41 2.80 -2.88 5.01
CA LEU A 41 2.85 -1.47 4.66
C LEU A 41 3.13 -1.37 3.18
N ALA A 42 2.50 -0.40 2.51
CA ALA A 42 3.00 0.09 1.25
C ALA A 42 4.36 0.79 1.49
N ILE A 43 5.20 0.91 0.46
CA ILE A 43 6.55 1.47 0.61
C ILE A 43 6.53 2.98 0.90
N GLU A 44 5.52 3.69 0.41
CA GLU A 44 5.28 5.10 0.72
C GLU A 44 3.81 5.29 1.14
N GLU A 45 2.90 5.19 0.17
CA GLU A 45 1.45 5.28 0.36
C GLU A 45 0.74 4.18 -0.44
N THR A 46 -0.55 3.94 -0.18
CA THR A 46 -1.34 2.94 -0.94
C THR A 46 -1.38 3.26 -2.43
N GLU A 47 -1.35 4.55 -2.80
CA GLU A 47 -1.28 5.03 -4.18
C GLU A 47 -0.04 4.53 -4.93
N SER A 48 1.02 4.12 -4.23
CA SER A 48 2.20 3.48 -4.85
C SER A 48 1.82 2.17 -5.55
N TRP A 49 0.85 1.44 -5.03
CA TRP A 49 0.31 0.24 -5.66
C TRP A 49 -0.50 0.56 -6.92
N PHE A 50 -1.20 1.71 -6.92
CA PHE A 50 -2.00 2.15 -8.06
C PHE A 50 -1.12 2.58 -9.23
N ILE A 51 -0.13 3.43 -8.99
CA ILE A 51 0.73 3.95 -10.05
C ILE A 51 1.66 2.87 -10.63
N ALA A 52 1.91 1.79 -9.90
CA ALA A 52 2.62 0.62 -10.41
C ALA A 52 1.81 -0.17 -11.46
N ASP A 53 0.47 -0.06 -11.46
CA ASP A 53 -0.43 -0.73 -12.40
C ASP A 53 -1.13 0.30 -13.30
N LEU A 54 -0.43 0.68 -14.38
CA LEU A 54 -0.92 1.68 -15.32
C LEU A 54 -2.23 1.27 -15.99
N GLU A 55 -2.43 -0.03 -16.24
CA GLU A 55 -3.68 -0.53 -16.83
C GLU A 55 -4.87 -0.32 -15.89
N ALA A 56 -4.69 -0.57 -14.59
CA ALA A 56 -5.73 -0.33 -13.60
C ALA A 56 -6.11 1.16 -13.53
N VAL A 57 -5.12 2.06 -13.54
CA VAL A 57 -5.35 3.51 -13.55
C VAL A 57 -6.14 3.93 -14.80
N VAL A 58 -5.78 3.42 -15.98
CA VAL A 58 -6.46 3.76 -17.24
C VAL A 58 -7.88 3.19 -17.30
N LYS A 59 -8.12 2.00 -16.76
CA LYS A 59 -9.47 1.42 -16.66
C LYS A 59 -10.37 2.28 -15.76
N ALA A 60 -9.85 2.74 -14.62
CA ALA A 60 -10.58 3.62 -13.71
C ALA A 60 -10.76 5.05 -14.24
N TYR A 61 -9.74 5.57 -14.93
CA TYR A 61 -9.66 6.94 -15.44
C TYR A 61 -9.15 6.94 -16.89
N PRO A 62 -10.02 6.74 -17.89
CA PRO A 62 -9.61 6.65 -19.30
C PRO A 62 -8.89 7.89 -19.84
N LYS A 63 -9.07 9.05 -19.19
CA LYS A 63 -8.43 10.33 -19.53
C LYS A 63 -7.10 10.56 -18.80
N ALA A 64 -6.63 9.62 -17.97
CA ALA A 64 -5.38 9.74 -17.24
C ALA A 64 -4.20 9.88 -18.21
N LYS A 65 -3.31 10.84 -17.92
CA LYS A 65 -2.11 11.11 -18.72
C LYS A 65 -1.04 10.07 -18.41
N GLN A 66 -1.13 8.90 -19.04
CA GLN A 66 -0.23 7.75 -18.82
C GLN A 66 1.26 8.09 -18.83
N GLN A 67 1.68 9.02 -19.69
CA GLN A 67 3.06 9.50 -19.78
C GLN A 67 3.62 10.08 -18.47
N LYS A 68 2.75 10.53 -17.55
CA LYS A 68 3.12 11.03 -16.23
C LYS A 68 3.50 9.93 -15.24
N LEU A 69 3.01 8.72 -15.48
CA LEU A 69 3.27 7.54 -14.65
C LEU A 69 4.26 6.58 -15.30
N ARG A 70 4.42 6.64 -16.62
CA ARG A 70 5.33 5.79 -17.37
C ARG A 70 6.77 5.97 -16.89
N GLY A 71 7.45 4.87 -16.62
CA GLY A 71 8.85 4.85 -16.20
C GLY A 71 9.06 5.05 -14.70
N ILE A 72 8.01 5.24 -13.91
CA ILE A 72 8.09 5.11 -12.46
C ILE A 72 8.39 3.63 -12.16
N VAL A 73 9.49 3.39 -11.44
CA VAL A 73 9.81 2.04 -10.96
C VAL A 73 8.84 1.72 -9.83
N ALA A 74 8.25 0.52 -9.88
CA ALA A 74 7.31 0.10 -8.87
C ALA A 74 7.95 0.13 -7.48
N ASP A 75 7.20 0.63 -6.49
CA ASP A 75 7.63 0.79 -5.10
C ASP A 75 8.76 1.81 -4.86
N ASP A 76 9.13 2.66 -5.82
CA ASP A 76 10.00 3.81 -5.54
C ASP A 76 9.27 4.87 -4.68
N ILE A 77 10.03 5.58 -3.84
CA ILE A 77 9.53 6.73 -3.05
C ILE A 77 9.56 7.97 -3.95
N VAL A 78 8.41 8.36 -4.47
CA VAL A 78 8.31 9.38 -5.54
C VAL A 78 7.22 10.43 -5.30
N GLY A 79 6.51 10.37 -4.17
CA GLY A 79 5.26 11.10 -3.98
C GLY A 79 4.14 10.46 -4.79
N ALA A 80 3.76 9.24 -4.41
CA ALA A 80 2.85 8.42 -5.21
C ALA A 80 1.49 9.09 -5.47
N TRP A 81 0.88 9.70 -4.45
CA TRP A 81 -0.38 10.44 -4.62
C TRP A 81 -0.21 11.69 -5.49
N GLU A 82 0.91 12.40 -5.41
CA GLU A 82 1.17 13.57 -6.26
C GLU A 82 1.32 13.16 -7.73
N LYS A 83 2.00 12.03 -7.99
CA LYS A 83 2.11 11.46 -9.35
C LYS A 83 0.75 11.07 -9.90
N LEU A 84 -0.08 10.45 -9.07
CA LEU A 84 -1.44 10.10 -9.46
C LEU A 84 -2.28 11.36 -9.73
N ALA A 85 -2.18 12.39 -8.88
CA ALA A 85 -2.86 13.68 -9.09
C ALA A 85 -2.44 14.35 -10.42
N ASP A 86 -1.13 14.42 -10.71
CA ASP A 86 -0.62 14.98 -11.98
C ASP A 86 -1.12 14.19 -13.20
N ALA A 87 -1.16 12.86 -13.10
CA ALA A 87 -1.71 12.00 -14.15
C ALA A 87 -3.22 12.24 -14.36
N LEU A 88 -3.97 12.53 -13.29
CA LEU A 88 -5.39 12.85 -13.33
C LEU A 88 -5.69 14.34 -13.61
N ASN A 89 -4.64 15.16 -13.80
CA ASN A 89 -4.74 16.60 -14.02
C ASN A 89 -5.44 17.35 -12.87
N ILE A 90 -5.15 16.94 -11.63
CA ILE A 90 -5.61 17.57 -10.40
C ILE A 90 -4.41 18.25 -9.75
N LYS A 91 -4.54 19.49 -9.29
CA LYS A 91 -3.42 20.16 -8.60
C LYS A 91 -3.27 19.55 -7.20
N PRO A 92 -2.03 19.33 -6.71
CA PRO A 92 -1.82 18.80 -5.36
C PRO A 92 -2.54 19.59 -4.25
N SER A 93 -2.66 20.92 -4.41
CA SER A 93 -3.39 21.80 -3.48
C SER A 93 -4.90 21.61 -3.44
N GLU A 94 -5.47 20.94 -4.44
CA GLU A 94 -6.90 20.68 -4.58
C GLU A 94 -7.26 19.25 -4.14
N VAL A 95 -6.27 18.37 -3.93
CA VAL A 95 -6.49 16.99 -3.52
C VAL A 95 -6.93 16.92 -2.06
N THR A 96 -8.05 16.25 -1.84
CA THR A 96 -8.61 15.98 -0.51
C THR A 96 -8.60 14.48 -0.19
N GLY A 97 -8.93 14.13 1.05
CA GLY A 97 -9.13 12.73 1.42
C GLY A 97 -10.28 12.05 0.65
N ALA A 98 -11.28 12.82 0.21
CA ALA A 98 -12.37 12.29 -0.62
C ALA A 98 -11.87 11.88 -2.02
N ASP A 99 -10.91 12.61 -2.58
CA ASP A 99 -10.27 12.25 -3.85
C ASP A 99 -9.45 10.97 -3.70
N LYS A 100 -8.61 10.88 -2.67
CA LYS A 100 -7.84 9.65 -2.38
C LYS A 100 -8.75 8.44 -2.18
N TYR A 101 -9.88 8.61 -1.48
CA TYR A 101 -10.88 7.56 -1.33
C TYR A 101 -11.49 7.16 -2.69
N ALA A 102 -11.89 8.14 -3.51
CA ALA A 102 -12.45 7.88 -4.83
C ALA A 102 -11.45 7.17 -5.76
N TRP A 103 -10.16 7.51 -5.67
CA TRP A 103 -9.09 6.82 -6.40
C TRP A 103 -9.01 5.35 -5.98
N ALA A 104 -9.00 5.09 -4.67
CA ALA A 104 -8.97 3.73 -4.15
C ALA A 104 -10.20 2.91 -4.59
N GLU A 105 -11.40 3.49 -4.49
CA GLU A 105 -12.66 2.82 -4.89
C GLU A 105 -12.67 2.46 -6.37
N ARG A 106 -12.16 3.33 -7.24
CA ARG A 106 -12.20 3.12 -8.70
C ARG A 106 -11.03 2.30 -9.23
N ILE A 107 -9.82 2.45 -8.70
CA ILE A 107 -8.62 1.78 -9.23
C ILE A 107 -8.48 0.37 -8.67
N SER A 108 -8.75 0.16 -7.38
CA SER A 108 -8.51 -1.13 -6.71
C SER A 108 -9.19 -2.33 -7.39
N PRO A 109 -10.45 -2.24 -7.89
CA PRO A 109 -11.09 -3.35 -8.61
C PRO A 109 -10.39 -3.77 -9.90
N HIS A 110 -9.50 -2.93 -10.45
CA HIS A 110 -8.80 -3.18 -11.70
C HIS A 110 -7.35 -3.64 -11.51
N LEU A 111 -6.83 -3.63 -10.27
CA LEU A 111 -5.47 -4.07 -9.98
C LEU A 111 -5.27 -5.55 -10.34
N ASN A 112 -4.13 -5.87 -10.95
CA ASN A 112 -3.73 -7.25 -11.17
C ASN A 112 -3.30 -7.91 -9.85
N LEU A 113 -4.23 -8.61 -9.19
CA LEU A 113 -3.94 -9.31 -7.93
C LEU A 113 -3.25 -10.67 -8.11
N LYS A 114 -3.23 -11.21 -9.35
CA LYS A 114 -2.62 -12.51 -9.65
C LYS A 114 -1.11 -12.36 -9.85
N GLU A 115 -0.71 -11.36 -10.63
CA GLU A 115 0.68 -11.00 -10.92
C GLU A 115 0.85 -9.50 -10.65
N PRO A 116 0.91 -9.08 -9.36
CA PRO A 116 0.96 -7.67 -9.00
C PRO A 116 2.21 -6.99 -9.51
N HIS A 117 2.03 -5.82 -10.14
CA HIS A 117 3.14 -5.00 -10.64
C HIS A 117 3.96 -4.37 -9.50
N SER A 118 3.36 -4.15 -8.33
CA SER A 118 4.06 -3.74 -7.11
C SER A 118 4.55 -4.96 -6.31
N PRO A 119 5.87 -5.10 -6.07
CA PRO A 119 6.41 -6.12 -5.18
C PRO A 119 5.80 -6.10 -3.76
N SER A 120 5.57 -4.92 -3.18
CA SER A 120 5.01 -4.74 -1.85
C SER A 120 3.53 -5.15 -1.79
N LEU A 121 2.74 -4.86 -2.84
CA LEU A 121 1.39 -5.41 -3.00
C LEU A 121 1.41 -6.95 -3.10
N GLY A 122 2.36 -7.52 -3.84
CA GLY A 122 2.56 -8.97 -3.89
C GLY A 122 2.84 -9.59 -2.52
N LYS A 123 3.68 -8.95 -1.70
CA LYS A 123 3.95 -9.40 -0.31
C LYS A 123 2.74 -9.24 0.61
N PHE A 124 1.88 -8.25 0.36
CA PHE A 124 0.61 -8.06 1.07
C PHE A 124 -0.36 -9.21 0.75
N ILE A 125 -0.63 -9.46 -0.53
CA ILE A 125 -1.53 -10.52 -1.00
C ILE A 125 -1.07 -11.88 -0.52
N ALA A 126 0.21 -12.23 -0.74
CA ALA A 126 0.77 -13.50 -0.26
C ALA A 126 0.70 -13.64 1.27
N GLY A 127 0.79 -12.52 2.00
CA GLY A 127 0.58 -12.48 3.43
C GLY A 127 -0.85 -12.85 3.81
N ILE A 128 -1.84 -12.20 3.21
CA ILE A 128 -3.27 -12.47 3.46
C ILE A 128 -3.63 -13.89 3.09
N SER A 129 -3.26 -14.36 1.90
CA SER A 129 -3.57 -15.72 1.44
C SER A 129 -3.07 -16.77 2.42
N ARG A 130 -1.88 -16.55 3.00
CA ARG A 130 -1.31 -17.44 4.03
C ARG A 130 -2.11 -17.40 5.33
N GLU A 131 -2.56 -16.23 5.79
CA GLU A 131 -3.33 -16.13 7.04
C GLU A 131 -4.76 -16.68 6.91
N VAL A 132 -5.38 -16.53 5.73
CA VAL A 132 -6.72 -17.06 5.43
C VAL A 132 -6.71 -18.59 5.23
N SER A 133 -5.66 -19.13 4.61
CA SER A 133 -5.54 -20.58 4.35
C SER A 133 -5.07 -21.39 5.56
N ARG A 134 -4.75 -20.71 6.68
CA ARG A 134 -4.27 -21.37 7.89
C ARG A 134 -5.45 -21.83 8.75
N PRO A 135 -5.43 -23.08 9.25
CA PRO A 135 -6.44 -23.56 10.18
C PRO A 135 -6.48 -22.76 11.50
#